data_AF-A0A9X4GK58-F1
#
_entry.id   AF-A0A9X4GK58-F1
#
_cell.length_a   1.000
_cell.length_b   1.000
_cell.length_c   1.000
_cell.angle_alpha   90.00
_cell.angle_beta   90.00
_cell.angle_gamma   90.00
#
_symmetry.space_group_name_H-M   'P 1'
#
loop_
_entity.id
_entity.type
_entity.pdbx_description
1 polymer ?
#
loop_
_entity_poly.entity_id
_entity_poly.type
_entity_poly.pdbx_seq_one_letter_code
_entity_poly.pdbx_strand_id
1 'polypeptide(L)'
;MIITTVEISLLKVMAEKDIDWNWMVLDRTLAVRKIPGFSNVANIVTSLVNNGSVDIVYNEDKSRECYRVSENGFKFLKKQSEPL
;
A
#
# COMPACT_ATOMS: atom_id res chain seq x y z
N MET A 1 2.52 16.07 -4.45
CA MET A 1 2.28 14.92 -5.35
C MET A 1 0.83 14.52 -5.19
N ILE A 2 0.12 14.21 -6.28
CA ILE A 2 -1.28 13.76 -6.23
C ILE A 2 -1.25 12.23 -6.22
N ILE A 3 -1.82 11.61 -5.18
CA ILE A 3 -2.01 10.16 -5.11
C ILE A 3 -3.18 9.75 -6.01
N THR A 4 -2.96 8.72 -6.82
CA THR A 4 -3.91 8.20 -7.80
C THR A 4 -4.94 7.28 -7.14
N THR A 5 -6.08 7.06 -7.82
CA THR A 5 -7.12 6.13 -7.35
C THR A 5 -6.60 4.70 -7.16
N VAL A 6 -5.63 4.29 -7.99
CA VAL A 6 -4.98 2.97 -7.90
C VAL A 6 -4.13 2.88 -6.64
N GLU A 7 -3.30 3.90 -6.37
CA GLU A 7 -2.50 3.98 -5.14
C GLU A 7 -3.38 4.03 -3.88
N ILE A 8 -4.48 4.81 -3.90
CA ILE A 8 -5.45 4.84 -2.79
C ILE A 8 -6.07 3.46 -2.56
N SER A 9 -6.42 2.74 -3.63
CA SER A 9 -7.01 1.41 -3.53
C SER A 9 -6.03 0.39 -2.95
N LEU A 10 -4.76 0.45 -3.35
CA LEU A 10 -3.70 -0.37 -2.74
C LEU A 10 -3.53 -0.04 -1.25
N LEU A 11 -3.47 1.25 -0.91
CA LEU A 11 -3.30 1.71 0.46
C LEU A 11 -4.46 1.25 1.36
N LYS A 12 -5.70 1.25 0.85
CA LYS A 12 -6.87 0.70 1.55
C LYS A 12 -6.73 -0.81 1.80
N VAL A 13 -6.32 -1.58 0.79
CA VAL A 13 -6.11 -3.03 0.95
C VAL A 13 -5.03 -3.33 1.99
N MET A 14 -3.94 -2.57 1.98
CA MET A 14 -2.87 -2.69 2.97
C MET A 14 -3.37 -2.38 4.39
N ALA A 15 -4.20 -1.35 4.54
CA ALA A 15 -4.73 -0.89 5.83
C ALA A 15 -5.74 -1.84 6.48
N GLU A 16 -6.31 -2.80 5.75
CA GLU A 16 -7.26 -3.76 6.30
C GLU A 16 -6.64 -4.74 7.29
N LYS A 17 -5.32 -4.97 7.20
CA LYS A 17 -4.60 -5.89 8.06
C LYS A 17 -3.30 -5.27 8.52
N ASP A 18 -3.07 -5.33 9.82
CA ASP A 18 -1.82 -4.88 10.42
C ASP A 18 -0.74 -5.96 10.31
N ILE A 19 -0.27 -6.20 9.08
CA ILE A 19 0.75 -7.18 8.74
C ILE A 19 1.84 -6.55 7.87
N ASP A 20 2.99 -7.21 7.82
CA ASP A 20 4.08 -6.85 6.93
C ASP A 20 3.80 -7.43 5.53
N TRP A 21 3.44 -6.56 4.59
CA TRP A 21 3.05 -6.94 3.25
C TRP A 21 4.26 -7.19 2.35
N ASN A 22 4.26 -8.30 1.61
CA ASN A 22 5.15 -8.49 0.48
C ASN A 22 4.44 -8.07 -0.82
N TRP A 23 5.15 -7.46 -1.78
CA TRP A 23 4.57 -7.05 -3.07
C TRP A 23 3.86 -8.19 -3.81
N MET A 24 4.36 -9.42 -3.72
CA MET A 24 3.77 -10.61 -4.34
C MET A 24 2.46 -11.02 -3.65
N VAL A 25 2.37 -10.84 -2.33
CA VAL A 25 1.14 -11.08 -1.57
C VAL A 25 0.11 -10.00 -1.87
N LEU A 26 0.56 -8.75 -2.03
CA LEU A 26 -0.30 -7.65 -2.49
C LEU A 26 -0.86 -7.92 -3.88
N ASP A 27 0.00 -8.26 -4.84
CA ASP A 27 -0.40 -8.58 -6.21
C ASP A 27 -1.47 -9.69 -6.27
N ARG A 28 -1.24 -10.80 -5.57
CA ARG A 28 -2.22 -11.88 -5.44
C ARG A 28 -3.53 -11.41 -4.79
N THR A 29 -3.46 -10.59 -3.74
CA THR A 29 -4.65 -10.09 -3.04
C THR A 29 -5.50 -9.21 -3.95
N LEU A 30 -4.87 -8.32 -4.72
CA LEU A 30 -5.54 -7.43 -5.68
C LEU A 30 -6.18 -8.23 -6.81
N ALA A 31 -5.47 -9.22 -7.35
CA ALA A 31 -5.96 -10.10 -8.40
C ALA A 31 -7.18 -10.93 -7.95
N VAL A 32 -7.12 -11.54 -6.76
CA VAL A 32 -8.23 -12.30 -6.17
C VAL A 32 -9.47 -11.43 -5.97
N ARG A 33 -9.26 -10.17 -5.56
CA ARG A 33 -10.33 -9.19 -5.34
C ARG A 33 -10.81 -8.50 -6.62
N LYS A 34 -10.22 -8.83 -7.78
CA LYS A 34 -10.53 -8.25 -9.10
C LYS A 34 -10.47 -6.72 -9.10
N ILE A 35 -9.56 -6.13 -8.33
CA ILE A 35 -9.41 -4.67 -8.31
C ILE A 35 -8.65 -4.27 -9.60
N PRO A 36 -9.20 -3.42 -10.46
CA PRO A 36 -8.56 -3.06 -11.72
C PRO A 36 -7.41 -2.06 -11.53
N GLY A 37 -6.54 -1.94 -12.54
CA GLY A 37 -5.52 -0.87 -12.59
C GLY A 37 -4.15 -1.22 -12.01
N PHE A 38 -3.92 -2.48 -11.60
CA PHE A 38 -2.64 -2.93 -11.07
C PHE A 38 -1.86 -3.75 -12.10
N SER A 39 -1.11 -3.07 -12.97
CA SER A 39 -0.19 -3.71 -13.92
C SER A 39 1.25 -3.78 -13.41
N ASN A 40 1.60 -2.98 -12.40
CA ASN A 40 2.91 -2.98 -11.77
C ASN A 40 2.80 -2.60 -10.28
N VAL A 41 2.47 -3.58 -9.44
CA VAL A 41 2.31 -3.39 -7.99
C VAL A 41 3.58 -2.88 -7.33
N ALA A 42 4.75 -3.36 -7.75
CA ALA A 42 6.03 -2.92 -7.19
C ALA A 42 6.24 -1.39 -7.39
N ASN A 43 6.01 -0.86 -8.59
CA ASN A 43 6.13 0.58 -8.84
C ASN A 43 5.13 1.40 -8.03
N ILE A 44 3.90 0.90 -7.86
CA ILE A 44 2.85 1.58 -7.08
C ILE A 44 3.27 1.63 -5.60
N VAL A 45 3.77 0.53 -5.05
CA VAL A 45 4.32 0.49 -3.68
C VAL A 45 5.49 1.47 -3.54
N THR A 46 6.43 1.49 -4.49
CA THR A 46 7.56 2.44 -4.48
C THR A 46 7.08 3.89 -4.48
N SER A 47 6.04 4.22 -5.25
CA SER A 47 5.45 5.56 -5.26
C SER A 47 4.83 5.93 -3.89
N LEU A 48 4.13 4.98 -3.26
CA LEU A 48 3.58 5.13 -1.90
C LEU A 48 4.67 5.28 -0.83
N VAL A 49 5.82 4.61 -1.00
CA VAL A 49 6.99 4.79 -0.12
C VAL A 49 7.57 6.20 -0.31
N ASN A 50 7.80 6.60 -1.57
CA ASN A 50 8.36 7.91 -1.88
C ASN A 50 7.49 9.08 -1.40
N ASN A 51 6.17 8.89 -1.31
CA ASN A 51 5.25 9.90 -0.81
C ASN A 51 5.02 9.80 0.72
N GLY A 52 5.62 8.81 1.39
CA GLY A 52 5.56 8.62 2.83
C GLY A 52 4.25 8.01 3.36
N SER A 53 3.40 7.45 2.50
CA SER A 53 2.18 6.74 2.92
C SER A 53 2.42 5.28 3.29
N VAL A 54 3.55 4.71 2.89
CA VAL A 54 3.96 3.33 3.16
C VAL A 54 5.40 3.35 3.65
N ASP A 55 5.69 2.58 4.71
CA ASP A 55 7.03 2.37 5.22
C ASP A 55 7.60 1.03 4.72
N ILE A 56 8.90 1.00 4.46
CA ILE A 56 9.63 -0.25 4.22
C ILE A 56 10.00 -0.87 5.57
N VAL A 57 9.64 -2.13 5.76
CA VAL A 57 9.99 -2.94 6.93
C VAL A 57 10.95 -4.03 6.50
N TYR A 58 12.04 -4.20 7.24
CA TYR A 58 13.02 -5.25 7.01
C TYR A 58 12.81 -6.37 8.03
N ASN A 59 12.62 -7.59 7.56
CA ASN A 59 12.68 -8.77 8.41
C ASN A 59 14.13 -9.04 8.87
N GLU A 60 14.31 -9.89 9.88
CA GLU A 60 15.62 -10.20 10.47
C GLU A 60 16.64 -10.66 9.41
N ASP A 61 16.19 -11.40 8.39
CA ASP A 61 17.02 -11.88 7.29
C ASP A 61 17.31 -10.84 6.20
N LYS A 62 16.66 -9.66 6.24
CA LYS A 62 16.71 -8.56 5.26
C LYS A 62 16.57 -8.98 3.79
N SER A 63 16.08 -10.18 3.54
CA SER A 63 16.14 -10.81 2.23
C SER A 63 15.02 -10.33 1.31
N ARG A 64 13.95 -9.76 1.88
CA ARG A 64 12.80 -9.24 1.13
C ARG A 64 12.26 -8.00 1.83
N GLU A 65 12.08 -6.94 1.06
CA GLU A 65 11.35 -5.76 1.51
C GLU A 65 9.90 -6.15 1.82
N CYS A 66 9.48 -5.84 3.03
CA CYS A 66 8.09 -5.82 3.41
C CYS A 66 7.61 -4.37 3.53
N TYR A 67 6.31 -4.18 3.50
CA TYR A 67 5.69 -2.86 3.46
C TYR A 67 4.57 -2.77 4.49
N ARG A 68 4.47 -1.64 5.18
CA ARG A 68 3.35 -1.35 6.10
C ARG A 68 2.81 0.04 5.83
N VAL A 69 1.51 0.24 6.07
CA VAL A 69 0.93 1.59 5.98
C VAL A 69 1.55 2.44 7.08
N SER A 70 2.09 3.60 6.70
CA SER A 70 2.68 4.54 7.65
C SER A 70 1.59 5.27 8.43
N GLU A 71 1.96 5.96 9.50
CA GLU A 71 1.03 6.84 10.22
C GLU A 71 0.42 7.91 9.29
N ASN A 72 1.21 8.43 8.35
CA ASN A 72 0.74 9.39 7.36
C ASN A 72 -0.26 8.75 6.38
N GLY A 73 -0.03 7.50 5.97
CA GLY A 73 -0.96 6.73 5.15
C GLY A 73 -2.32 6.55 5.84
N PHE A 74 -2.33 6.18 7.13
CA PHE A 74 -3.57 6.08 7.90
C PHE A 74 -4.29 7.42 8.07
N LYS A 75 -3.54 8.50 8.38
CA LYS A 75 -4.11 9.87 8.46
C LYS A 75 -4.73 10.29 7.13
N PHE A 76 -4.08 9.98 6.01
CA PHE A 76 -4.59 10.26 4.68
C PHE A 76 -5.90 9.49 4.41
N LEU A 77 -5.94 8.18 4.68
CA LEU A 77 -7.14 7.38 4.50
C LEU A 77 -8.32 7.88 5.33
N LYS A 78 -8.06 8.30 6.58
CA LYS A 78 -9.10 8.87 7.45
C LYS A 78 -9.74 10.12 6.83
N LYS A 79 -8.92 11.05 6.32
CA LYS A 79 -9.39 12.27 5.64
C LYS A 79 -10.21 11.98 4.38
N GLN A 80 -9.93 10.88 3.68
CA GLN A 80 -10.69 10.44 2.51
C GLN A 80 -12.04 9.80 2.86
N SER A 81 -12.20 9.32 4.09
CA SER A 81 -13.44 8.69 4.57
C SER A 81 -14.38 9.66 5.31
N GLU A 82 -13.93 10.86 5.63
CA GLU A 82 -14.76 11.91 6.23
C GLU A 82 -15.67 12.52 5.14
N PRO A 83 -16.99 12.64 5.35
CA PRO A 83 -17.85 13.41 4.46
C PRO A 83 -17.43 14.88 4.51
N LEU A 84 -17.39 15.53 3.33
CA LEU A 84 -17.12 16.97 3.15
C LEU A 84 -18.05 17.84 4.01
#